data_AF-A0A9D1VB33-F1
#
_entry.id   AF-A0A9D1VB33-F1
#
_cell.length_a   1.000
_cell.length_b   1.000
_cell.length_c   1.000
_cell.angle_alpha   90.00
_cell.angle_beta   90.00
_cell.angle_gamma   90.00
#
_symmetry.space_group_name_H-M   'P 1'
#
loop_
_entity.id
_entity.type
_entity.pdbx_description
1 polymer ?
#
loop_
_entity_poly.entity_id
_entity_poly.type
_entity_poly.pdbx_seq_one_letter_code
_entity_poly.pdbx_strand_id
1 'polypeptide(L)'
;MHPSHLLLAVCLLLPPATLTSCDPQDPADENKQSTSTTSRRDARAKLQAQGIEPAQYNRELLKAVAEGKPGRLKLLLAAGADPNTRQNQDSALFIAAYEGHTDCLNALLEAGADVNARNFDTQTALFKAAQKGHPSCVKALLAAGADVNAKDPDGWQALHVAKSPAIIKALLSHGADINAQTDDSIGTPLHFAVRHGRVECARTLIEAGADVNTGNTFGETPLHVAVSKNRIDCARILIEAGADVDACDTTEGLSPLRMAEQNSNTAMIRLLQAGSKSPFPGHPSPKQRAADKPRRSR
;
A
#
# COMPACT_ATOMS: atom_id res chain seq x y z
N MET A 1 -69.89 -25.95 -71.59
CA MET A 1 -69.39 -27.06 -72.43
C MET A 1 -67.92 -27.31 -72.08
N HIS A 2 -67.49 -28.56 -72.11
CA HIS A 2 -66.07 -28.97 -72.24
C HIS A 2 -65.55 -28.66 -73.67
N PRO A 3 -64.26 -28.85 -74.05
CA PRO A 3 -63.13 -29.54 -73.40
C PRO A 3 -61.93 -28.62 -73.03
N SER A 4 -60.84 -29.00 -72.35
CA SER A 4 -60.13 -30.28 -72.03
C SER A 4 -59.01 -30.73 -73.01
N HIS A 5 -58.02 -31.45 -72.43
CA HIS A 5 -56.81 -32.12 -72.98
C HIS A 5 -55.48 -31.30 -72.96
N LEU A 6 -54.36 -31.72 -72.33
CA LEU A 6 -53.63 -33.01 -72.09
C LEU A 6 -52.56 -33.30 -73.17
N LEU A 7 -51.32 -33.76 -72.90
CA LEU A 7 -50.60 -34.09 -71.63
C LEU A 7 -49.46 -33.05 -71.36
N LEU A 8 -48.17 -33.25 -71.01
CA LEU A 8 -47.23 -34.36 -70.64
C LEU A 8 -46.01 -33.67 -69.91
N ALA A 9 -45.62 -33.94 -68.65
CA ALA A 9 -44.82 -35.04 -68.05
C ALA A 9 -43.32 -35.09 -68.49
N VAL A 10 -42.27 -35.38 -67.67
CA VAL A 10 -42.19 -35.79 -66.24
C VAL A 10 -40.75 -35.62 -65.65
N CYS A 11 -40.59 -35.54 -64.29
CA CYS A 11 -39.33 -35.76 -63.49
C CYS A 11 -38.14 -34.77 -63.59
N LEU A 12 -37.27 -34.47 -62.58
CA LEU A 12 -36.92 -35.06 -61.26
C LEU A 12 -36.22 -34.03 -60.29
N LEU A 13 -36.20 -34.34 -58.97
CA LEU A 13 -35.22 -33.96 -57.89
C LEU A 13 -35.03 -32.51 -57.35
N LEU A 14 -35.74 -32.21 -56.24
CA LEU A 14 -35.24 -31.86 -54.87
C LEU A 14 -34.38 -30.57 -54.58
N PRO A 15 -34.30 -30.05 -53.32
CA PRO A 15 -34.90 -28.73 -53.04
C PRO A 15 -33.99 -27.74 -52.21
N PRO A 16 -34.42 -26.99 -51.15
CA PRO A 16 -34.05 -25.57 -51.02
C PRO A 16 -32.99 -25.25 -49.94
N ALA A 17 -32.51 -24.00 -49.93
CA ALA A 17 -31.67 -23.44 -48.87
C ALA A 17 -32.19 -22.07 -48.39
N THR A 18 -32.44 -21.95 -47.09
CA THR A 18 -32.74 -20.69 -46.39
C THR A 18 -31.48 -20.15 -45.74
N LEU A 19 -31.07 -18.92 -46.07
CA LEU A 19 -29.90 -18.27 -45.45
C LEU A 19 -30.30 -17.36 -44.31
N THR A 20 -30.25 -17.88 -43.08
CA THR A 20 -30.08 -17.07 -41.86
C THR A 20 -28.60 -17.10 -41.46
N SER A 21 -27.97 -15.93 -41.37
CA SER A 21 -26.56 -15.80 -41.00
C SER A 21 -26.33 -16.04 -39.51
N CYS A 22 -25.65 -17.13 -39.18
CA CYS A 22 -24.97 -17.29 -37.90
C CYS A 22 -23.47 -17.12 -38.14
N ASP A 23 -22.86 -16.07 -37.57
CA ASP A 23 -21.41 -16.03 -37.41
C ASP A 23 -20.97 -17.09 -36.38
N PRO A 24 -19.83 -17.78 -36.59
CA PRO A 24 -19.36 -18.78 -35.65
C PRO A 24 -18.83 -18.10 -34.37
N GLN A 25 -19.49 -18.35 -33.24
CA GLN A 25 -18.93 -18.00 -31.93
C GLN A 25 -17.69 -18.86 -31.64
N ASP A 26 -16.66 -18.25 -31.05
CA ASP A 26 -15.41 -18.94 -30.73
C ASP A 26 -15.62 -19.92 -29.55
N PRO A 27 -15.41 -21.23 -29.74
CA PRO A 27 -15.72 -22.24 -28.71
C PRO A 27 -14.84 -22.14 -27.45
N ALA A 28 -13.83 -21.26 -27.43
CA ALA A 28 -13.05 -20.95 -26.25
C ALA A 28 -13.83 -20.16 -25.16
N ASP A 29 -14.88 -19.41 -25.53
CA ASP A 29 -15.60 -18.53 -24.58
C ASP A 29 -16.73 -19.26 -23.83
N GLU A 30 -17.57 -20.03 -24.54
CA GLU A 30 -18.64 -20.83 -23.92
C GLU A 30 -18.11 -21.73 -22.79
N ASN A 31 -16.92 -22.31 -22.96
CA ASN A 31 -16.31 -23.22 -21.99
C ASN A 31 -15.79 -22.50 -20.73
N LYS A 32 -15.48 -21.19 -20.79
CA LYS A 32 -15.21 -20.38 -19.59
C LYS A 32 -16.50 -19.99 -18.87
N GLN A 33 -17.58 -19.77 -19.60
CA GLN A 33 -18.87 -19.37 -19.03
C GLN A 33 -19.58 -20.57 -18.37
N SER A 34 -19.50 -21.77 -18.97
CA SER A 34 -20.04 -23.00 -18.38
C SER A 34 -19.29 -23.44 -17.10
N THR A 35 -17.96 -23.37 -17.09
CA THR A 35 -17.13 -23.75 -15.93
C THR A 35 -17.27 -22.76 -14.76
N SER A 36 -17.28 -21.45 -15.03
CA SER A 36 -17.47 -20.43 -13.98
C SER A 36 -18.87 -20.44 -13.38
N THR A 37 -19.93 -20.65 -14.18
CA THR A 37 -21.30 -20.78 -13.68
C THR A 37 -21.51 -22.07 -12.87
N THR A 38 -20.87 -23.17 -13.26
CA THR A 38 -20.84 -24.42 -12.47
C THR A 38 -20.15 -24.20 -11.13
N SER A 39 -18.93 -23.65 -11.12
CA SER A 39 -18.17 -23.35 -9.90
C SER A 39 -18.94 -22.45 -8.93
N ARG A 40 -19.67 -21.45 -9.44
CA ARG A 40 -20.53 -20.57 -8.63
C ARG A 40 -21.75 -21.30 -8.04
N ARG A 41 -22.36 -22.24 -8.76
CA ARG A 41 -23.46 -23.08 -8.23
C ARG A 41 -22.96 -24.00 -7.12
N ASP A 42 -21.83 -24.66 -7.33
CA ASP A 42 -21.21 -25.56 -6.33
C ASP A 42 -20.82 -24.80 -5.05
N ALA A 43 -20.28 -23.59 -5.19
CA ALA A 43 -19.94 -22.73 -4.06
C ALA A 43 -21.17 -22.33 -3.24
N ARG A 44 -22.28 -21.96 -3.92
CA ARG A 44 -23.57 -21.67 -3.26
C ARG A 44 -24.14 -22.87 -2.52
N ALA A 45 -24.18 -24.04 -3.17
CA ALA A 45 -24.68 -25.27 -2.56
C ALA A 45 -23.89 -25.65 -1.28
N LYS A 46 -22.55 -25.51 -1.30
CA LYS A 46 -21.68 -25.75 -0.15
C LYS A 46 -21.92 -24.77 1.01
N LEU A 47 -22.39 -23.55 0.75
CA LEU A 47 -22.74 -22.56 1.76
C LEU A 47 -24.16 -22.76 2.30
N GLN A 48 -25.13 -23.09 1.45
CA GLN A 48 -26.50 -23.44 1.86
C GLN A 48 -26.53 -24.70 2.72
N ALA A 49 -25.67 -25.69 2.44
CA ALA A 49 -25.45 -26.85 3.30
C ALA A 49 -24.88 -26.51 4.70
N GLN A 50 -24.37 -25.29 4.91
CA GLN A 50 -23.95 -24.74 6.20
C GLN A 50 -25.00 -23.80 6.82
N GLY A 51 -26.19 -23.68 6.22
CA GLY A 51 -27.24 -22.74 6.64
C GLY A 51 -26.95 -21.27 6.30
N ILE A 52 -26.05 -21.01 5.35
CA ILE A 52 -25.63 -19.65 4.98
C ILE A 52 -26.38 -19.22 3.71
N GLU A 53 -27.32 -18.31 3.87
CA GLU A 53 -28.11 -17.77 2.76
C GLU A 53 -27.38 -16.65 2.00
N PRO A 54 -27.69 -16.40 0.70
CA PRO A 54 -27.04 -15.38 -0.12
C PRO A 54 -27.01 -13.98 0.51
N ALA A 55 -28.06 -13.59 1.24
CA ALA A 55 -28.12 -12.30 1.96
C ALA A 55 -27.07 -12.16 3.08
N GLN A 56 -26.49 -13.27 3.54
CA GLN A 56 -25.47 -13.30 4.59
C GLN A 56 -24.04 -13.31 4.03
N TYR A 57 -23.85 -13.55 2.73
CA TYR A 57 -22.52 -13.80 2.13
C TYR A 57 -21.52 -12.67 2.40
N ASN A 58 -21.94 -11.41 2.27
CA ASN A 58 -21.07 -10.25 2.54
C ASN A 58 -20.68 -10.15 4.02
N ARG A 59 -21.61 -10.42 4.95
CA ARG A 59 -21.35 -10.42 6.40
C ARG A 59 -20.39 -11.55 6.80
N GLU A 60 -20.61 -12.75 6.28
CA GLU A 60 -19.72 -13.89 6.54
C GLU A 60 -18.37 -13.76 5.82
N LEU A 61 -18.28 -12.96 4.74
CA LEU A 61 -17.03 -12.60 4.09
C LEU A 61 -16.20 -11.69 5.00
N LEU A 62 -16.78 -10.59 5.49
CA LEU A 62 -16.13 -9.66 6.43
C LEU A 62 -15.62 -10.40 7.68
N LYS A 63 -16.43 -11.31 8.22
CA LYS A 63 -16.05 -12.20 9.34
C LYS A 63 -14.93 -13.17 8.96
N ALA A 64 -15.01 -13.84 7.81
CA ALA A 64 -13.96 -14.75 7.34
C ALA A 64 -12.62 -14.04 7.08
N VAL A 65 -12.67 -12.77 6.68
CA VAL A 65 -11.49 -11.90 6.57
C VAL A 65 -10.91 -11.59 7.95
N ALA A 66 -11.71 -11.07 8.88
CA ALA A 66 -11.24 -10.73 10.24
C ALA A 66 -10.67 -11.95 10.99
N GLU A 67 -11.31 -13.11 10.85
CA GLU A 67 -10.88 -14.39 11.42
C GLU A 67 -9.69 -15.06 10.68
N GLY A 68 -9.17 -14.46 9.60
CA GLY A 68 -8.01 -14.98 8.87
C GLY A 68 -8.25 -16.32 8.14
N LYS A 69 -9.45 -16.51 7.56
CA LYS A 69 -9.90 -17.79 6.96
C LYS A 69 -9.98 -17.72 5.42
N PRO A 70 -8.85 -17.75 4.70
CA PRO A 70 -8.82 -17.57 3.24
C PRO A 70 -9.62 -18.63 2.48
N GLY A 71 -9.71 -19.87 2.98
CA GLY A 71 -10.55 -20.91 2.36
C GLY A 71 -12.06 -20.61 2.42
N ARG A 72 -12.55 -20.03 3.53
CA ARG A 72 -13.97 -19.61 3.66
C ARG A 72 -14.24 -18.38 2.81
N LEU A 73 -13.33 -17.42 2.79
CA LEU A 73 -13.35 -16.25 1.92
C LEU A 73 -13.41 -16.62 0.43
N LYS A 74 -12.50 -17.47 -0.07
CA LYS A 74 -12.50 -17.89 -1.48
C LYS A 74 -13.78 -18.63 -1.87
N LEU A 75 -14.39 -19.40 -0.96
CA LEU A 75 -15.71 -20.03 -1.18
C LEU A 75 -16.85 -18.97 -1.30
N LEU A 76 -16.85 -17.96 -0.44
CA LEU A 76 -17.83 -16.87 -0.45
C LEU A 76 -17.72 -16.01 -1.72
N LEU A 77 -16.49 -15.65 -2.11
CA LEU A 77 -16.21 -14.94 -3.37
C LEU A 77 -16.69 -15.75 -4.59
N ALA A 78 -16.38 -17.05 -4.65
CA ALA A 78 -16.84 -17.93 -5.73
C ALA A 78 -18.39 -18.01 -5.82
N ALA A 79 -19.08 -18.01 -4.67
CA ALA A 79 -20.53 -17.96 -4.61
C ALA A 79 -21.13 -16.61 -5.05
N GLY A 80 -20.31 -15.56 -5.18
CA GLY A 80 -20.71 -14.21 -5.58
C GLY A 80 -20.96 -13.26 -4.41
N ALA A 81 -20.23 -13.40 -3.30
CA ALA A 81 -20.05 -12.31 -2.34
C ALA A 81 -19.30 -11.13 -2.99
N ASP A 82 -19.60 -9.91 -2.56
CA ASP A 82 -18.95 -8.70 -3.07
C ASP A 82 -17.58 -8.48 -2.40
N PRO A 83 -16.45 -8.49 -3.12
CA PRO A 83 -15.13 -8.20 -2.55
C PRO A 83 -14.98 -6.75 -2.05
N ASN A 84 -15.83 -5.84 -2.54
CA ASN A 84 -15.86 -4.43 -2.14
C ASN A 84 -16.80 -4.16 -0.97
N THR A 85 -17.35 -5.19 -0.34
CA THR A 85 -18.26 -5.02 0.80
C THR A 85 -17.56 -4.36 2.00
N ARG A 86 -18.35 -3.64 2.81
CA ARG A 86 -17.86 -2.70 3.83
C ARG A 86 -18.62 -2.86 5.15
N GLN A 87 -17.91 -2.71 6.26
CA GLN A 87 -18.47 -2.64 7.61
C GLN A 87 -17.98 -1.35 8.26
N ASN A 88 -18.89 -0.49 8.73
CA ASN A 88 -18.55 0.82 9.32
C ASN A 88 -17.64 1.67 8.39
N GLN A 89 -17.83 1.54 7.08
CA GLN A 89 -16.97 2.04 6.00
C GLN A 89 -15.59 1.38 5.83
N ASP A 90 -15.07 0.57 6.75
CA ASP A 90 -13.89 -0.28 6.47
C ASP A 90 -14.24 -1.30 5.37
N SER A 91 -13.43 -1.40 4.31
CA SER A 91 -13.60 -2.44 3.28
C SER A 91 -13.04 -3.78 3.75
N ALA A 92 -13.49 -4.89 3.15
CA ALA A 92 -12.89 -6.20 3.38
C ALA A 92 -11.35 -6.17 3.19
N LEU A 93 -10.86 -5.46 2.17
CA LEU A 93 -9.43 -5.32 1.91
C LEU A 93 -8.70 -4.56 3.04
N PHE A 94 -9.32 -3.50 3.57
CA PHE A 94 -8.78 -2.74 4.70
C PHE A 94 -8.69 -3.58 5.98
N ILE A 95 -9.70 -4.41 6.28
CA ILE A 95 -9.67 -5.33 7.43
C ILE A 95 -8.55 -6.36 7.28
N ALA A 96 -8.38 -6.95 6.08
CA ALA A 96 -7.28 -7.88 5.80
C ALA A 96 -5.90 -7.20 5.99
N ALA A 97 -5.77 -5.94 5.55
CA ALA A 97 -4.56 -5.14 5.70
C ALA A 97 -4.30 -4.66 7.16
N TYR A 98 -5.34 -4.49 7.97
CA TYR A 98 -5.26 -4.14 9.39
C TYR A 98 -4.75 -5.31 10.23
N GLU A 99 -5.33 -6.50 10.05
CA GLU A 99 -4.96 -7.70 10.82
C GLU A 99 -3.67 -8.35 10.30
N GLY A 100 -3.36 -8.21 9.00
CA GLY A 100 -2.15 -8.77 8.37
C GLY A 100 -2.39 -10.07 7.61
N HIS A 101 -3.66 -10.46 7.42
CA HIS A 101 -4.10 -11.69 6.76
C HIS A 101 -3.81 -11.67 5.25
N THR A 102 -2.54 -11.87 4.90
CA THR A 102 -2.01 -11.70 3.53
C THR A 102 -2.74 -12.60 2.52
N ASP A 103 -3.07 -13.83 2.87
CA ASP A 103 -3.81 -14.74 1.98
C ASP A 103 -5.24 -14.29 1.73
N CYS A 104 -5.88 -13.65 2.73
CA CYS A 104 -7.19 -13.04 2.56
C CYS A 104 -7.11 -11.78 1.69
N LEU A 105 -6.08 -10.96 1.91
CA LEU A 105 -5.82 -9.75 1.13
C LEU A 105 -5.55 -10.09 -0.35
N ASN A 106 -4.72 -11.09 -0.63
CA ASN A 106 -4.47 -11.58 -1.99
C ASN A 106 -5.77 -12.08 -2.64
N ALA A 107 -6.57 -12.89 -1.92
CA ALA A 107 -7.85 -13.40 -2.42
C ALA A 107 -8.88 -12.29 -2.77
N LEU A 108 -8.84 -11.17 -2.06
CA LEU A 108 -9.70 -10.01 -2.34
C LEU A 108 -9.21 -9.22 -3.57
N LEU A 109 -7.89 -9.04 -3.71
CA LEU A 109 -7.28 -8.40 -4.89
C LEU A 109 -7.50 -9.25 -6.15
N GLU A 110 -7.30 -10.58 -6.06
CA GLU A 110 -7.63 -11.57 -7.10
C GLU A 110 -9.10 -11.48 -7.57
N ALA A 111 -10.02 -11.07 -6.68
CA ALA A 111 -11.45 -10.93 -6.95
C ALA A 111 -11.89 -9.53 -7.41
N GLY A 112 -10.98 -8.55 -7.49
CA GLY A 112 -11.32 -7.17 -7.89
C GLY A 112 -11.81 -6.27 -6.75
N ALA A 113 -11.26 -6.42 -5.54
CA ALA A 113 -11.39 -5.40 -4.51
C ALA A 113 -10.63 -4.10 -4.90
N ASP A 114 -11.24 -2.95 -4.66
CA ASP A 114 -10.64 -1.63 -4.83
C ASP A 114 -9.45 -1.45 -3.87
N VAL A 115 -8.26 -1.47 -4.45
CA VAL A 115 -6.98 -1.33 -3.76
C VAL A 115 -6.81 0.03 -3.08
N ASN A 116 -7.51 1.07 -3.57
CA ASN A 116 -7.44 2.44 -3.10
C ASN A 116 -8.66 2.85 -2.25
N ALA A 117 -9.50 1.88 -1.88
CA ALA A 117 -10.65 2.10 -0.99
C ALA A 117 -10.21 2.72 0.35
N ARG A 118 -10.71 3.94 0.60
CA ARG A 118 -10.51 4.71 1.82
C ARG A 118 -11.58 4.40 2.86
N ASN A 119 -11.22 4.26 4.14
CA ASN A 119 -12.17 4.02 5.24
C ASN A 119 -12.82 5.31 5.79
N PHE A 120 -13.47 5.26 6.96
CA PHE A 120 -14.07 6.43 7.62
C PHE A 120 -13.04 7.53 7.94
N ASP A 121 -11.84 7.16 8.38
CA ASP A 121 -10.70 8.06 8.61
C ASP A 121 -10.05 8.53 7.29
N THR A 122 -10.64 8.17 6.15
CA THR A 122 -10.12 8.31 4.78
C THR A 122 -8.80 7.58 4.50
N GLN A 123 -8.37 6.68 5.39
CA GLN A 123 -7.11 5.93 5.27
C GLN A 123 -7.26 4.72 4.33
N THR A 124 -6.21 4.43 3.56
CA THR A 124 -6.17 3.27 2.64
C THR A 124 -5.69 1.99 3.32
N ALA A 125 -5.94 0.84 2.69
CA ALA A 125 -5.38 -0.43 3.12
C ALA A 125 -3.84 -0.40 3.22
N LEU A 126 -3.17 0.30 2.28
CA LEU A 126 -1.71 0.43 2.26
C LEU A 126 -1.19 1.19 3.49
N PHE A 127 -1.83 2.30 3.82
CA PHE A 127 -1.53 3.09 5.02
C PHE A 127 -1.64 2.23 6.29
N LYS A 128 -2.74 1.47 6.41
CA LYS A 128 -2.99 0.65 7.61
C LYS A 128 -2.01 -0.51 7.72
N ALA A 129 -1.67 -1.19 6.63
CA ALA A 129 -0.64 -2.23 6.61
C ALA A 129 0.74 -1.70 7.03
N ALA A 130 1.12 -0.50 6.58
CA ALA A 130 2.36 0.15 6.96
C ALA A 130 2.39 0.57 8.44
N GLN A 131 1.27 1.11 8.95
CA GLN A 131 1.06 1.50 10.36
C GLN A 131 1.04 0.29 11.30
N LYS A 132 0.50 -0.85 10.87
CA LYS A 132 0.43 -2.09 11.66
C LYS A 132 1.77 -2.82 11.68
N GLY A 133 2.47 -2.84 10.53
CA GLY A 133 3.81 -3.41 10.40
C GLY A 133 3.86 -4.67 9.53
N HIS A 134 2.97 -4.79 8.54
CA HIS A 134 2.74 -6.00 7.75
C HIS A 134 3.39 -5.91 6.35
N PRO A 135 4.68 -6.27 6.19
CA PRO A 135 5.41 -6.07 4.93
C PRO A 135 4.85 -6.89 3.75
N SER A 136 4.26 -8.05 4.02
CA SER A 136 3.65 -8.90 2.99
C SER A 136 2.39 -8.25 2.40
N CYS A 137 1.50 -7.72 3.25
CA CYS A 137 0.35 -6.93 2.81
C CYS A 137 0.78 -5.67 2.05
N VAL A 138 1.79 -4.93 2.53
CA VAL A 138 2.32 -3.75 1.84
C VAL A 138 2.81 -4.11 0.43
N LYS A 139 3.59 -5.18 0.28
CA LYS A 139 4.07 -5.64 -1.04
C LYS A 139 2.93 -6.04 -1.98
N ALA A 140 1.93 -6.77 -1.49
CA ALA A 140 0.79 -7.21 -2.29
C ALA A 140 -0.08 -6.03 -2.77
N LEU A 141 -0.34 -5.06 -1.89
CA LEU A 141 -1.09 -3.84 -2.23
C LEU A 141 -0.35 -2.98 -3.27
N LEU A 142 0.96 -2.78 -3.10
CA LEU A 142 1.77 -2.05 -4.08
C LEU A 142 1.81 -2.76 -5.45
N ALA A 143 1.97 -4.08 -5.47
CA ALA A 143 1.92 -4.88 -6.69
C ALA A 143 0.55 -4.86 -7.38
N ALA A 144 -0.54 -4.59 -6.64
CA ALA A 144 -1.89 -4.42 -7.15
C ALA A 144 -2.25 -2.97 -7.51
N GLY A 145 -1.29 -2.03 -7.49
CA GLY A 145 -1.52 -0.64 -7.90
C GLY A 145 -2.08 0.28 -6.83
N ALA A 146 -1.82 0.00 -5.54
CA ALA A 146 -2.08 0.96 -4.47
C ALA A 146 -1.34 2.28 -4.69
N ASP A 147 -2.03 3.41 -4.52
CA ASP A 147 -1.42 4.74 -4.51
C ASP A 147 -0.49 4.87 -3.29
N VAL A 148 0.81 4.89 -3.57
CA VAL A 148 1.88 4.95 -2.57
C VAL A 148 1.93 6.29 -1.84
N ASN A 149 1.47 7.37 -2.49
CA ASN A 149 1.48 8.74 -1.97
C ASN A 149 0.10 9.17 -1.44
N ALA A 150 -0.85 8.23 -1.32
CA ALA A 150 -2.19 8.48 -0.81
C ALA A 150 -2.14 9.12 0.60
N LYS A 151 -2.64 10.36 0.69
CA LYS A 151 -2.82 11.11 1.94
C LYS A 151 -4.13 10.77 2.66
N ASP A 152 -4.11 10.85 3.98
CA ASP A 152 -5.28 11.04 4.85
C ASP A 152 -5.51 12.57 5.12
N PRO A 153 -6.50 13.03 5.93
CA PRO A 153 -6.86 14.45 5.99
C PRO A 153 -5.81 15.34 6.64
N ASP A 154 -4.96 14.75 7.48
CA ASP A 154 -3.84 15.42 8.16
C ASP A 154 -2.56 15.40 7.27
N GLY A 155 -2.69 14.92 6.03
CA GLY A 155 -1.63 14.82 5.03
C GLY A 155 -0.70 13.61 5.19
N TRP A 156 -1.00 12.65 6.08
CA TRP A 156 -0.10 11.53 6.33
C TRP A 156 -0.17 10.49 5.21
N GLN A 157 1.00 9.95 4.88
CA GLN A 157 1.16 8.87 3.89
C GLN A 157 1.69 7.61 4.57
N ALA A 158 1.57 6.46 3.88
CA ALA A 158 2.05 5.16 4.36
C ALA A 158 3.53 5.17 4.83
N LEU A 159 4.38 6.02 4.24
CA LEU A 159 5.80 6.13 4.61
C LEU A 159 6.02 6.77 5.99
N HIS A 160 5.17 7.72 6.40
CA HIS A 160 5.26 8.40 7.71
C HIS A 160 5.00 7.43 8.88
N VAL A 161 4.10 6.47 8.69
CA VAL A 161 3.69 5.49 9.72
C VAL A 161 4.55 4.21 9.72
N ALA A 162 5.31 3.96 8.66
CA ALA A 162 6.02 2.71 8.37
C ALA A 162 6.84 2.16 9.55
N LYS A 163 6.53 0.93 9.97
CA LYS A 163 7.13 0.29 11.16
C LYS A 163 8.44 -0.49 10.95
N SER A 164 8.85 -0.78 9.71
CA SER A 164 10.06 -1.58 9.46
C SER A 164 10.84 -1.16 8.21
N PRO A 165 12.16 -1.43 8.16
CA PRO A 165 12.99 -1.20 6.97
C PRO A 165 12.44 -1.85 5.69
N ALA A 166 11.81 -3.02 5.81
CA ALA A 166 11.23 -3.73 4.67
C ALA A 166 10.03 -3.00 4.06
N ILE A 167 9.22 -2.32 4.89
CA ILE A 167 8.09 -1.49 4.45
C ILE A 167 8.61 -0.21 3.79
N ILE A 168 9.60 0.45 4.42
CA ILE A 168 10.22 1.67 3.89
C ILE A 168 10.84 1.40 2.50
N LYS A 169 11.64 0.33 2.37
CA LYS A 169 12.26 -0.05 1.09
C LYS A 169 11.22 -0.42 0.02
N ALA A 170 10.09 -1.04 0.40
CA ALA A 170 8.98 -1.33 -0.53
C ALA A 170 8.27 -0.06 -1.01
N LEU A 171 7.92 0.87 -0.11
CA LEU A 171 7.27 2.13 -0.45
C LEU A 171 8.16 3.02 -1.34
N LEU A 172 9.43 3.20 -0.96
CA LEU A 172 10.38 4.01 -1.74
C LEU A 172 10.63 3.44 -3.14
N SER A 173 10.68 2.11 -3.29
CA SER A 173 10.83 1.48 -4.62
C SER A 173 9.61 1.63 -5.54
N HIS A 174 8.46 2.06 -5.02
CA HIS A 174 7.26 2.39 -5.80
C HIS A 174 7.03 3.90 -5.97
N GLY A 175 7.97 4.75 -5.53
CA GLY A 175 7.89 6.21 -5.71
C GLY A 175 7.21 6.98 -4.57
N ALA A 176 7.26 6.46 -3.34
CA ALA A 176 6.96 7.27 -2.15
C ALA A 176 7.92 8.46 -2.02
N ASP A 177 7.41 9.66 -1.76
CA ASP A 177 8.27 10.81 -1.44
C ASP A 177 8.91 10.66 -0.06
N ILE A 178 10.24 10.54 -0.05
CA ILE A 178 11.07 10.33 1.13
C ILE A 178 11.09 11.53 2.09
N ASN A 179 10.88 12.74 1.57
CA ASN A 179 10.90 14.00 2.32
C ASN A 179 9.50 14.62 2.42
N ALA A 180 8.44 13.86 2.12
CA ALA A 180 7.06 14.29 2.28
C ALA A 180 6.84 14.86 3.69
N GLN A 181 6.02 15.90 3.77
CA GLN A 181 5.53 16.46 5.03
C GLN A 181 4.03 16.17 5.14
N THR A 182 3.56 15.95 6.38
CA THR A 182 2.15 16.09 6.76
C THR A 182 1.67 17.51 6.46
N ASP A 183 0.36 17.77 6.36
CA ASP A 183 -0.10 19.08 5.84
C ASP A 183 0.16 20.23 6.85
N ASP A 184 0.04 19.98 8.15
CA ASP A 184 0.53 20.87 9.23
C ASP A 184 2.07 20.90 9.37
N SER A 185 2.81 20.23 8.49
CA SER A 185 4.28 20.11 8.46
C SER A 185 4.95 19.69 9.78
N ILE A 186 4.22 18.92 10.61
CA ILE A 186 4.62 18.40 11.94
C ILE A 186 5.86 17.49 11.88
N GLY A 187 6.17 16.93 10.71
CA GLY A 187 7.44 16.28 10.40
C GLY A 187 7.44 15.48 9.11
N THR A 188 8.64 15.07 8.68
CA THR A 188 8.87 14.09 7.60
C THR A 188 8.87 12.65 8.14
N PRO A 189 8.86 11.59 7.30
CA PRO A 189 9.02 10.20 7.76
C PRO A 189 10.24 9.98 8.68
N LEU A 190 11.34 10.71 8.47
CA LEU A 190 12.52 10.64 9.33
C LEU A 190 12.24 11.18 10.75
N HIS A 191 11.50 12.29 10.88
CA HIS A 191 11.06 12.80 12.19
C HIS A 191 10.25 11.75 12.94
N PHE A 192 9.31 11.07 12.27
CA PHE A 192 8.47 10.06 12.91
C PHE A 192 9.24 8.77 13.25
N ALA A 193 10.17 8.33 12.41
CA ALA A 193 11.06 7.21 12.73
C ALA A 193 11.90 7.51 13.99
N VAL A 194 12.48 8.71 14.07
CA VAL A 194 13.30 9.19 15.20
C VAL A 194 12.46 9.36 16.47
N ARG A 195 11.30 10.04 16.40
CA ARG A 195 10.37 10.27 17.54
C ARG A 195 10.02 8.96 18.24
N HIS A 196 9.80 7.89 17.48
CA HIS A 196 9.50 6.54 17.97
C HIS A 196 10.73 5.69 18.31
N GLY A 197 11.96 6.19 18.16
CA GLY A 197 13.19 5.45 18.45
C GLY A 197 13.49 4.31 17.48
N ARG A 198 12.92 4.32 16.27
CA ARG A 198 13.06 3.25 15.27
C ARG A 198 14.40 3.38 14.53
N VAL A 199 15.52 3.16 15.22
CA VAL A 199 16.90 3.39 14.72
C VAL A 199 17.10 2.86 13.30
N GLU A 200 16.76 1.60 13.03
CA GLU A 200 16.97 0.99 11.70
C GLU A 200 16.00 1.51 10.61
N CYS A 201 14.85 2.07 11.00
CA CYS A 201 13.98 2.79 10.07
C CYS A 201 14.57 4.17 9.71
N ALA A 202 15.07 4.90 10.71
CA ALA A 202 15.75 6.17 10.50
C ALA A 202 17.02 5.98 9.66
N ARG A 203 17.85 4.95 9.96
CA ARG A 203 19.00 4.54 9.15
C ARG A 203 18.60 4.27 7.70
N THR A 204 17.56 3.47 7.49
CA THR A 204 17.06 3.14 6.14
C THR A 204 16.62 4.37 5.35
N LEU A 205 15.99 5.35 6.00
CA LEU A 205 15.59 6.61 5.37
C LEU A 205 16.82 7.48 5.02
N ILE A 206 17.79 7.59 5.93
CA ILE A 206 19.05 8.30 5.72
C ILE A 206 19.84 7.67 4.54
N GLU A 207 20.00 6.34 4.54
CA GLU A 207 20.65 5.59 3.46
C GLU A 207 19.99 5.79 2.09
N ALA A 208 18.67 5.99 2.07
CA ALA A 208 17.90 6.26 0.86
C ALA A 208 17.86 7.75 0.45
N GLY A 209 18.48 8.65 1.22
CA GLY A 209 18.61 10.07 0.90
C GLY A 209 17.57 11.00 1.53
N ALA A 210 16.95 10.60 2.65
CA ALA A 210 16.14 11.52 3.46
C ALA A 210 16.99 12.70 3.94
N ASP A 211 16.40 13.90 3.94
CA ASP A 211 17.11 15.11 4.38
C ASP A 211 17.11 15.18 5.92
N VAL A 212 18.32 15.13 6.49
CA VAL A 212 18.55 15.10 7.95
C VAL A 212 18.36 16.46 8.62
N ASN A 213 18.24 17.53 7.84
CA ASN A 213 18.20 18.93 8.31
C ASN A 213 16.90 19.67 7.97
N THR A 214 15.92 19.01 7.35
CA THR A 214 14.57 19.57 7.21
C THR A 214 13.97 19.80 8.61
N GLY A 215 13.52 21.03 8.90
CA GLY A 215 12.75 21.34 10.10
C GLY A 215 11.25 21.04 9.93
N ASN A 216 10.56 20.81 11.04
CA ASN A 216 9.09 20.84 11.09
C ASN A 216 8.56 22.28 11.31
N THR A 217 7.25 22.42 11.53
CA THR A 217 6.58 23.70 11.84
C THR A 217 7.10 24.44 13.09
N PHE A 218 7.84 23.76 13.96
CA PHE A 218 8.48 24.33 15.15
C PHE A 218 9.98 24.61 14.93
N GLY A 219 10.50 24.40 13.71
CA GLY A 219 11.92 24.43 13.41
C GLY A 219 12.71 23.22 13.93
N GLU A 220 12.08 22.27 14.66
CA GLU A 220 12.76 21.06 15.11
C GLU A 220 13.24 20.27 13.88
N THR A 221 14.55 20.10 13.73
CA THR A 221 15.12 19.08 12.84
C THR A 221 14.95 17.68 13.45
N PRO A 222 15.14 16.58 12.70
CA PRO A 222 15.20 15.23 13.27
C PRO A 222 16.15 15.10 14.47
N LEU A 223 17.23 15.90 14.54
CA LEU A 223 18.15 15.88 15.67
C LEU A 223 17.55 16.53 16.93
N HIS A 224 16.78 17.61 16.81
CA HIS A 224 16.00 18.17 17.93
C HIS A 224 15.02 17.13 18.48
N VAL A 225 14.29 16.44 17.59
CA VAL A 225 13.36 15.36 17.96
C VAL A 225 14.08 14.18 18.63
N ALA A 226 15.34 13.89 18.23
CA ALA A 226 16.16 12.89 18.89
C ALA A 226 16.56 13.31 20.31
N VAL A 227 16.88 14.59 20.53
CA VAL A 227 17.17 15.14 21.87
C VAL A 227 15.91 15.16 22.74
N SER A 228 14.82 15.76 22.27
CA SER A 228 13.57 15.96 23.04
C SER A 228 12.87 14.65 23.43
N LYS A 229 13.20 13.54 22.77
CA LYS A 229 12.71 12.18 23.11
C LYS A 229 13.80 11.22 23.60
N ASN A 230 14.99 11.72 23.94
CA ASN A 230 16.15 10.99 24.44
C ASN A 230 16.49 9.73 23.61
N ARG A 231 16.73 9.91 22.31
CA ARG A 231 16.97 8.86 21.32
C ARG A 231 18.44 8.82 20.93
N ILE A 232 19.31 8.47 21.89
CA ILE A 232 20.78 8.50 21.77
C ILE A 232 21.28 7.90 20.44
N ASP A 233 20.82 6.71 20.06
CA ASP A 233 21.30 6.06 18.83
C ASP A 233 20.66 6.62 17.55
N CYS A 234 19.50 7.27 17.62
CA CYS A 234 18.97 8.06 16.50
C CYS A 234 19.79 9.35 16.32
N ALA A 235 20.11 10.05 17.41
CA ALA A 235 20.98 11.24 17.36
C ALA A 235 22.37 10.88 16.81
N ARG A 236 22.92 9.72 17.19
CA ARG A 236 24.20 9.21 16.68
C ARG A 236 24.20 9.08 15.16
N ILE A 237 23.26 8.34 14.59
CA ILE A 237 23.20 8.13 13.13
C ILE A 237 22.86 9.40 12.35
N LEU A 238 22.18 10.37 12.97
CA LEU A 238 21.95 11.69 12.39
C LEU A 238 23.24 12.51 12.33
N ILE A 239 24.01 12.55 13.41
CA ILE A 239 25.34 13.22 13.46
C ILE A 239 26.31 12.56 12.47
N GLU A 240 26.35 11.22 12.42
CA GLU A 240 27.13 10.44 11.44
C GLU A 240 26.73 10.75 9.98
N ALA A 241 25.49 11.19 9.75
CA ALA A 241 24.96 11.56 8.44
C ALA A 241 25.05 13.06 8.11
N GLY A 242 25.68 13.88 8.96
CA GLY A 242 25.82 15.33 8.75
C GLY A 242 24.60 16.15 9.15
N ALA A 243 23.85 15.71 10.17
CA ALA A 243 22.85 16.56 10.81
C ALA A 243 23.51 17.76 11.51
N ASP A 244 22.91 18.93 11.34
CA ASP A 244 23.36 20.18 11.96
C ASP A 244 23.09 20.15 13.47
N VAL A 245 24.16 20.28 14.26
CA VAL A 245 24.16 20.26 15.73
C VAL A 245 23.92 21.63 16.36
N ASP A 246 24.03 22.70 15.57
CA ASP A 246 23.96 24.10 16.00
C ASP A 246 22.75 24.84 15.43
N ALA A 247 22.07 24.28 14.42
CA ALA A 247 20.74 24.73 13.97
C ALA A 247 19.77 24.87 15.15
N CYS A 248 18.98 25.94 15.18
CA CYS A 248 18.02 26.22 16.26
C CYS A 248 16.57 25.96 15.83
N ASP A 249 15.74 25.53 16.79
CA ASP A 249 14.28 25.56 16.66
C ASP A 249 13.71 27.00 16.63
N THR A 250 12.48 27.15 16.15
CA THR A 250 11.79 28.46 16.07
C THR A 250 10.89 28.73 17.28
N THR A 251 10.81 27.80 18.24
CA THR A 251 9.95 27.89 19.43
C THR A 251 10.64 28.60 20.59
N GLU A 252 11.88 28.22 20.88
CA GLU A 252 12.69 28.68 22.02
C GLU A 252 14.06 29.22 21.53
N GLY A 253 14.40 29.03 20.25
CA GLY A 253 15.70 29.42 19.69
C GLY A 253 16.84 28.48 20.12
N LEU A 254 16.53 27.27 20.57
CA LEU A 254 17.49 26.32 21.13
C LEU A 254 18.07 25.43 20.03
N SER A 255 19.38 25.22 20.07
CA SER A 255 20.00 24.13 19.31
C SER A 255 19.87 22.79 20.05
N PRO A 256 20.06 21.63 19.38
CA PRO A 256 20.05 20.32 20.01
C PRO A 256 20.96 20.22 21.24
N LEU A 257 22.12 20.89 21.23
CA LEU A 257 23.02 20.93 22.39
C LEU A 257 22.42 21.69 23.57
N ARG A 258 21.81 22.87 23.36
CA ARG A 258 21.17 23.65 24.42
C ARG A 258 19.93 22.95 24.98
N MET A 259 19.15 22.29 24.12
CA MET A 259 18.05 21.44 24.53
C MET A 259 18.54 20.23 25.36
N ALA A 260 19.69 19.64 25.03
CA ALA A 260 20.27 18.55 25.82
C ALA A 260 20.80 19.01 27.19
N GLU A 261 21.35 20.23 27.26
CA GLU A 261 21.79 20.89 28.50
C GLU A 261 20.62 21.20 29.44
N GLN A 262 19.53 21.81 28.95
CA GLN A 262 18.32 22.06 29.74
C GLN A 262 17.73 20.76 30.30
N ASN A 263 17.64 19.71 29.48
CA ASN A 263 17.18 18.38 29.90
C ASN A 263 18.19 17.63 30.77
N SER A 264 19.32 18.24 31.16
CA SER A 264 20.40 17.65 31.98
C SER A 264 20.94 16.31 31.45
N ASN A 265 20.80 16.06 30.15
CA ASN A 265 21.03 14.75 29.54
C ASN A 265 22.52 14.55 29.22
N THR A 266 23.31 14.25 30.26
CA THR A 266 24.78 14.08 30.19
C THR A 266 25.23 13.13 29.07
N ALA A 267 24.47 12.08 28.75
CA ALA A 267 24.78 11.17 27.65
C ALA A 267 24.62 11.84 26.27
N MET A 268 23.52 12.56 26.05
CA MET A 268 23.25 13.29 24.81
C MET A 268 24.19 14.49 24.64
N ILE A 269 24.47 15.24 25.72
CA ILE A 269 25.43 16.36 25.72
C ILE A 269 26.80 15.88 25.25
N ARG A 270 27.31 14.75 25.79
CA ARG A 270 28.60 14.18 25.37
C ARG A 270 28.61 13.73 23.90
N LEU A 271 27.51 13.19 23.40
CA LEU A 271 27.37 12.79 21.99
C LEU A 271 27.41 14.00 21.06
N LEU A 272 26.64 15.04 21.36
CA LEU A 272 26.59 16.28 20.57
C LEU A 272 27.94 17.04 20.62
N GLN A 273 28.58 17.11 21.79
CA GLN A 273 29.93 17.68 21.94
C GLN A 273 31.05 16.87 21.27
N ALA A 274 30.80 15.60 20.92
CA ALA A 274 31.70 14.82 20.06
C ALA A 274 31.43 15.12 18.57
N GLY A 275 30.16 15.24 18.19
CA GLY A 275 29.75 15.66 16.84
C GLY A 275 30.30 17.03 16.43
N SER A 276 30.12 18.06 17.26
CA SER A 276 30.59 19.43 16.98
C SER A 276 32.12 19.59 16.94
N LYS A 277 32.88 18.58 17.36
CA LYS A 277 34.36 18.58 17.34
C LYS A 277 34.95 17.75 16.19
N SER A 278 34.13 17.27 15.27
CA SER A 278 34.50 16.38 14.16
C SER A 278 35.02 17.17 12.94
N PRO A 279 36.32 17.12 12.59
CA PRO A 279 36.86 17.79 11.43
C PRO A 279 37.00 16.79 10.26
N PHE A 280 35.89 16.26 9.75
CA PHE A 280 35.90 15.36 8.59
C PHE A 280 35.64 16.11 7.28
N PRO A 281 36.68 16.44 6.48
CA PRO A 281 36.49 16.96 5.14
C PRO A 281 36.00 15.85 4.20
N GLY A 282 34.86 16.08 3.56
CA GLY A 282 34.55 15.42 2.28
C GLY A 282 33.95 14.01 2.33
N HIS A 283 33.00 13.73 3.23
CA HIS A 283 31.97 12.75 2.89
C HIS A 283 30.93 13.44 1.98
N PRO A 284 30.87 13.14 0.66
CA PRO A 284 29.92 13.80 -0.23
C PRO A 284 28.49 13.39 0.10
N SER A 285 27.62 14.39 0.24
CA SER A 285 26.18 14.21 0.43
C SER A 285 25.54 13.33 -0.65
N PRO A 286 24.36 12.73 -0.41
CA PRO A 286 23.62 11.99 -1.45
C PRO A 286 23.39 12.82 -2.73
N LYS A 287 23.18 14.13 -2.59
CA LYS A 287 23.05 15.10 -3.69
C LYS A 287 24.34 15.19 -4.53
N GLN A 288 25.53 15.17 -3.91
CA GLN A 288 26.82 15.11 -4.61
C GLN A 288 27.10 13.73 -5.24
N ARG A 289 26.76 12.62 -4.56
CA ARG A 289 26.85 11.26 -5.13
C ARG A 289 25.99 11.06 -6.38
N ALA A 290 24.90 11.81 -6.53
CA ALA A 290 24.07 11.78 -7.74
C ALA A 290 24.72 12.51 -8.94
N ALA A 291 25.51 13.56 -8.68
CA ALA A 291 26.18 14.36 -9.71
C ALA A 291 27.42 13.67 -10.30
N ASP A 292 28.11 12.84 -9.50
CA ASP A 292 29.38 12.18 -9.86
C ASP A 292 29.20 10.87 -10.67
N LYS A 293 28.03 10.67 -11.30
CA LYS A 293 27.84 9.58 -12.27
C LYS A 293 28.57 9.96 -13.57
N PRO A 294 29.49 9.12 -14.09
CA PRO A 294 30.20 9.43 -15.32
C PRO A 294 29.19 9.58 -16.47
N ARG A 295 29.19 10.75 -17.12
CA ARG A 295 28.43 10.96 -18.35
C ARG A 295 28.91 9.95 -19.38
N ARG A 296 28.08 8.95 -19.70
CA ARG A 296 28.34 8.05 -20.82
C ARG A 296 28.47 8.90 -22.08
N SER A 297 29.66 8.90 -22.67
CA SER A 297 29.87 9.41 -24.03
C SER A 297 28.96 8.66 -25.00
N ARG A 298 28.51 9.38 -26.03
CA ARG A 298 27.86 8.78 -27.20
C ARG A 298 28.88 8.04 -28.06
#